data_AF-A0A2M8G038-F1
#
_entry.id   AF-A0A2M8G038-F1
#
_cell.length_a   1.000
_cell.length_b   1.000
_cell.length_c   1.000
_cell.angle_alpha   90.00
_cell.angle_beta   90.00
_cell.angle_gamma   90.00
#
_symmetry.space_group_name_H-M   'P 1'
#
loop_
_entity.id
_entity.type
_entity.pdbx_description
1 polymer ?
#
loop_
_entity_poly.entity_id
_entity_poly.type
_entity_poly.pdbx_seq_one_letter_code
_entity_poly.pdbx_strand_id
1 'polypeptide(L)'
;MKKFLLSICFICFWVSVFADSGQVNNVGQPGAPGGGIVFEEGINVGDNFISRRAGISTLGKGTGISEALIIPLHALSSFTNNVGTVEIGSIVDDVLLSWTYNRNANDPFSQQIDQGVGVLANNLRQIQLNNLGIIVNTTWTIDAVGDDESYGAPAGNPSQRITSVLFLPGVYHGVSQANDIDTGVEVMANFGPSIELDANRQHVYNFDASVGGGNNYLYIAYPQAYGNPVNTQIGGFDFNGYETFVDNLINDRGFAQNYIILKTLDVQNDNNIDWEIF
;
A
#
# COMPACT_ATOMS: atom_id res chain seq x y z
N MET A 1 7.76 39.96 -61.10
CA MET A 1 9.02 40.57 -60.57
C MET A 1 9.33 39.94 -59.21
N LYS A 2 10.61 39.90 -58.80
CA LYS A 2 11.21 39.78 -57.43
C LYS A 2 10.27 39.41 -56.25
N LYS A 3 10.64 38.58 -55.26
CA LYS A 3 11.83 37.72 -54.97
C LYS A 3 11.47 36.85 -53.72
N PHE A 4 12.17 35.72 -53.54
CA PHE A 4 12.65 35.07 -52.29
C PHE A 4 12.10 35.56 -50.91
N LEU A 5 11.88 34.68 -49.91
CA LEU A 5 12.84 33.68 -49.41
C LEU A 5 12.11 32.47 -48.76
N LEU A 6 12.67 31.26 -48.90
CA LEU A 6 12.24 30.04 -48.20
C LEU A 6 13.41 29.56 -47.31
N SER A 7 13.14 29.16 -46.07
CA SER A 7 14.15 28.55 -45.19
C SER A 7 13.79 27.10 -44.88
N ILE A 8 14.82 26.27 -44.73
CA ILE A 8 14.79 24.81 -44.84
C ILE A 8 15.15 24.17 -43.49
N CYS A 9 14.53 23.03 -43.15
CA CYS A 9 15.28 21.93 -42.56
C CYS A 9 14.63 20.58 -42.90
N PHE A 10 15.44 19.62 -43.36
CA PHE A 10 15.02 18.24 -43.62
C PHE A 10 15.99 17.27 -42.94
N ILE A 11 15.49 16.07 -42.66
CA ILE A 11 16.08 15.01 -41.82
C ILE A 11 17.13 14.19 -42.61
N CYS A 12 18.25 13.75 -41.99
CA CYS A 12 18.56 12.32 -41.69
C CYS A 12 20.03 11.99 -41.27
N PHE A 13 20.17 10.76 -40.78
CA PHE A 13 21.22 10.00 -40.07
C PHE A 13 22.64 9.79 -40.68
N TRP A 14 23.63 9.65 -39.75
CA TRP A 14 24.76 8.68 -39.64
C TRP A 14 25.76 8.37 -40.78
N VAL A 15 27.05 8.25 -40.44
CA VAL A 15 27.90 7.02 -40.48
C VAL A 15 29.31 7.28 -39.91
N SER A 16 29.91 6.28 -39.26
CA SER A 16 31.22 6.33 -38.56
C SER A 16 32.43 5.95 -39.43
N VAL A 17 33.64 6.45 -39.08
CA VAL A 17 34.95 5.92 -39.56
C VAL A 17 36.00 5.94 -38.44
N PHE A 18 36.93 4.99 -38.45
CA PHE A 18 38.00 4.71 -37.46
C PHE A 18 39.40 5.11 -38.00
N ALA A 19 40.38 5.33 -37.10
CA ALA A 19 41.85 5.20 -37.30
C ALA A 19 42.55 6.16 -38.30
N ASP A 20 43.87 6.47 -38.23
CA ASP A 20 44.92 6.38 -37.19
C ASP A 20 46.17 7.20 -37.66
N SER A 21 47.08 7.53 -36.73
CA SER A 21 48.51 7.89 -36.93
C SER A 21 48.91 9.24 -37.57
N GLY A 22 49.92 9.93 -37.01
CA GLY A 22 50.57 11.08 -37.67
C GLY A 22 51.49 11.95 -36.79
N GLN A 23 52.71 12.23 -37.27
CA GLN A 23 53.87 12.68 -36.48
C GLN A 23 54.80 13.60 -37.32
N VAL A 24 55.51 14.62 -36.81
CA VAL A 24 55.51 15.33 -35.50
C VAL A 24 56.24 16.71 -35.65
N ASN A 25 56.19 17.61 -34.65
CA ASN A 25 56.92 18.92 -34.55
C ASN A 25 56.41 20.07 -35.48
N ASN A 26 56.40 21.35 -35.07
CA ASN A 26 57.59 22.08 -34.61
C ASN A 26 57.34 23.36 -33.76
N VAL A 27 58.43 23.88 -33.17
CA VAL A 27 58.48 24.88 -32.08
C VAL A 27 58.51 26.33 -32.58
N GLY A 28 57.90 27.29 -31.85
CA GLY A 28 58.13 28.72 -32.15
C GLY A 28 57.39 29.80 -31.34
N GLN A 29 57.69 29.97 -30.04
CA GLN A 29 58.00 31.26 -29.35
C GLN A 29 57.73 31.21 -27.83
N PRO A 30 58.64 31.74 -26.98
CA PRO A 30 58.39 31.95 -25.56
C PRO A 30 57.85 33.36 -25.28
N GLY A 31 56.66 33.50 -24.69
CA GLY A 31 56.13 34.82 -24.32
C GLY A 31 54.80 34.78 -23.55
N ALA A 32 54.80 35.43 -22.38
CA ALA A 32 53.67 35.65 -21.46
C ALA A 32 53.12 34.41 -20.70
N PRO A 33 53.04 34.46 -19.35
CA PRO A 33 52.30 33.49 -18.55
C PRO A 33 50.79 33.79 -18.62
N GLY A 34 50.20 33.64 -19.80
CA GLY A 34 48.76 33.59 -19.97
C GLY A 34 48.23 32.27 -19.40
N GLY A 35 47.61 32.32 -18.22
CA GLY A 35 47.00 31.15 -17.57
C GLY A 35 45.74 30.67 -18.28
N GLY A 36 45.87 30.21 -19.52
CA GLY A 36 44.81 29.52 -20.24
C GLY A 36 44.47 28.22 -19.53
N ILE A 37 43.19 28.03 -19.18
CA ILE A 37 42.70 26.74 -18.71
C ILE A 37 42.57 25.85 -19.95
N VAL A 38 43.59 25.03 -20.21
CA VAL A 38 43.46 23.89 -21.11
C VAL A 38 42.64 22.84 -20.37
N PHE A 39 41.44 22.57 -20.86
CA PHE A 39 40.71 21.35 -20.50
C PHE A 39 41.27 20.25 -21.40
N GLU A 40 41.93 19.25 -20.82
CA GLU A 40 42.36 18.08 -21.59
C GLU A 40 41.12 17.27 -22.02
N GLU A 41 41.03 16.93 -23.31
CA GLU A 41 39.99 16.05 -23.83
C GLU A 41 40.20 14.63 -23.28
N GLY A 42 39.52 14.29 -22.18
CA GLY A 42 39.70 12.98 -21.56
C GLY A 42 39.20 12.83 -20.13
N ILE A 43 38.06 13.42 -19.76
CA ILE A 43 37.41 13.12 -18.47
C ILE A 43 36.16 12.27 -18.73
N ASN A 44 36.29 10.96 -18.55
CA ASN A 44 35.13 10.08 -18.40
C ASN A 44 34.37 10.48 -17.14
N VAL A 45 33.09 10.82 -17.30
CA VAL A 45 32.25 11.33 -16.21
C VAL A 45 31.79 10.17 -15.35
N GLY A 46 32.42 10.04 -14.18
CA GLY A 46 32.01 9.17 -13.08
C GLY A 46 32.16 9.93 -11.77
N ASP A 47 31.04 10.50 -11.32
CA ASP A 47 30.78 11.12 -10.01
C ASP A 47 31.61 12.37 -9.59
N ASN A 48 30.85 13.42 -9.27
CA ASN A 48 31.20 14.61 -8.47
C ASN A 48 32.16 15.65 -9.09
N PHE A 49 31.66 16.89 -9.17
CA PHE A 49 32.34 18.07 -9.70
C PHE A 49 33.60 18.44 -8.90
N ILE A 50 34.69 18.75 -9.62
CA ILE A 50 35.94 19.27 -9.03
C ILE A 50 36.14 20.71 -9.51
N SER A 51 36.14 21.68 -8.58
CA SER A 51 36.56 23.06 -8.86
C SER A 51 37.97 23.33 -8.32
N ARG A 52 38.91 23.72 -9.18
CA ARG A 52 40.27 24.08 -8.77
C ARG A 52 40.29 25.49 -8.15
N ARG A 53 40.34 25.58 -6.81
CA ARG A 53 40.67 26.85 -6.13
C ARG A 53 42.10 27.24 -6.51
N ALA A 54 42.31 28.46 -6.99
CA ALA A 54 43.61 28.90 -7.48
C ALA A 54 44.68 28.84 -6.37
N GLY A 55 45.84 28.26 -6.68
CA GLY A 55 47.04 28.28 -5.81
C GLY A 55 47.32 27.04 -4.95
N ILE A 56 46.50 25.98 -5.02
CA ILE A 56 46.74 24.72 -4.27
C ILE A 56 46.83 23.54 -5.24
N SER A 57 47.84 22.69 -5.05
CA SER A 57 48.14 21.48 -5.85
C SER A 57 47.53 20.19 -5.30
N THR A 58 46.79 20.25 -4.19
CA THR A 58 46.08 19.13 -3.58
C THR A 58 44.57 19.33 -3.68
N LEU A 59 43.89 18.37 -4.31
CA LEU A 59 42.43 18.33 -4.32
C LEU A 59 41.94 17.96 -2.91
N GLY A 60 41.40 18.95 -2.19
CA GLY A 60 40.68 18.67 -0.95
C GLY A 60 39.41 17.88 -1.27
N LYS A 61 39.15 16.80 -0.52
CA LYS A 61 37.84 16.12 -0.58
C LYS A 61 36.76 17.15 -0.25
N GLY A 62 35.84 17.38 -1.18
CA GLY A 62 34.59 18.06 -0.84
C GLY A 62 33.87 17.24 0.21
N THR A 63 33.51 17.86 1.34
CA THR A 63 32.45 17.30 2.19
C THR A 63 31.20 17.20 1.33
N GLY A 64 30.62 16.01 1.23
CA GLY A 64 29.37 15.80 0.51
C GLY A 64 28.27 16.73 1.02
N ILE A 65 27.23 16.92 0.20
CA ILE A 65 26.02 17.63 0.63
C ILE A 65 25.50 16.92 1.88
N SER A 66 25.28 17.68 2.96
CA SER A 66 24.74 17.11 4.20
C SER A 66 23.37 16.49 3.92
N GLU A 67 23.08 15.32 4.49
CA GLU A 67 21.76 14.69 4.38
C GLU A 67 20.63 15.62 4.88
N ALA A 68 20.93 16.52 5.83
CA ALA A 68 19.99 17.54 6.29
C ALA A 68 19.66 18.65 5.25
N LEU A 69 20.41 18.73 4.15
CA LEU A 69 20.13 19.58 2.99
C LEU A 69 19.41 18.81 1.85
N ILE A 70 19.27 17.49 1.97
CA ILE A 70 18.48 16.69 1.03
C ILE A 70 17.01 16.84 1.44
N ILE A 71 16.29 17.71 0.74
CA ILE A 71 14.84 17.84 0.92
C ILE A 71 14.19 16.63 0.23
N PRO A 72 13.35 15.83 0.94
CA PRO A 72 12.63 14.73 0.32
C PRO A 72 11.74 15.20 -0.83
N LEU A 73 11.52 14.34 -1.81
CA LEU A 73 10.59 14.60 -2.93
C LEU A 73 9.15 14.74 -2.40
N HIS A 74 8.41 15.76 -2.82
CA HIS A 74 7.01 15.92 -2.42
C HIS A 74 6.17 14.75 -2.95
N ALA A 75 5.63 13.95 -2.04
CA ALA A 75 4.82 12.78 -2.35
C ALA A 75 3.74 12.53 -1.29
N LEU A 76 2.67 11.83 -1.69
CA LEU A 76 1.65 11.33 -0.79
C LEU A 76 2.26 10.44 0.30
N SER A 77 2.02 10.80 1.56
CA SER A 77 2.41 10.03 2.74
C SER A 77 1.32 9.01 3.08
N SER A 78 0.06 9.47 3.22
CA SER A 78 -1.09 8.64 3.58
C SER A 78 -2.31 8.93 2.71
N PHE A 79 -3.19 7.93 2.60
CA PHE A 79 -4.57 8.06 2.12
C PHE A 79 -5.43 7.07 2.89
N THR A 80 -6.52 7.55 3.49
CA THR A 80 -7.35 6.80 4.44
C THR A 80 -8.82 7.12 4.24
N ASN A 81 -9.69 6.24 4.71
CA ASN A 81 -11.12 6.49 4.85
C ASN A 81 -11.58 6.21 6.30
N ASN A 82 -12.72 6.75 6.69
CA ASN A 82 -13.27 6.64 8.06
C ASN A 82 -14.06 5.35 8.34
N VAL A 83 -14.27 4.48 7.35
CA VAL A 83 -15.13 3.29 7.45
C VAL A 83 -14.30 2.01 7.62
N GLY A 84 -13.26 1.83 6.80
CA GLY A 84 -12.37 0.66 6.88
C GLY A 84 -13.07 -0.63 6.46
N THR A 85 -13.41 -1.47 7.43
CA THR A 85 -14.04 -2.79 7.20
C THR A 85 -15.40 -2.83 7.86
N VAL A 86 -16.41 -3.31 7.12
CA VAL A 86 -17.78 -3.52 7.57
C VAL A 86 -18.24 -4.94 7.25
N GLU A 87 -19.29 -5.39 7.91
CA GLU A 87 -19.88 -6.70 7.63
C GLU A 87 -20.65 -6.69 6.31
N ILE A 88 -20.57 -7.77 5.51
CA ILE A 88 -21.40 -7.97 4.32
C ILE A 88 -22.90 -7.84 4.69
N GLY A 89 -23.67 -7.19 3.80
CA GLY A 89 -25.07 -6.82 4.04
C GLY A 89 -25.25 -5.40 4.59
N SER A 90 -24.18 -4.79 5.12
CA SER A 90 -24.18 -3.36 5.42
C SER A 90 -24.37 -2.51 4.16
N ILE A 91 -24.86 -1.28 4.34
CA ILE A 91 -24.86 -0.24 3.30
C ILE A 91 -24.00 0.92 3.82
N VAL A 92 -23.06 1.39 3.00
CA VAL A 92 -22.18 2.52 3.32
C VAL A 92 -22.54 3.70 2.43
N ASP A 93 -23.25 4.67 3.01
CA ASP A 93 -23.68 5.88 2.33
C ASP A 93 -22.65 7.02 2.39
N ASP A 94 -21.94 7.15 3.51
CA ASP A 94 -21.09 8.31 3.80
C ASP A 94 -19.63 7.87 4.03
N VAL A 95 -18.70 8.47 3.27
CA VAL A 95 -17.27 8.17 3.34
C VAL A 95 -16.47 9.47 3.34
N LEU A 96 -15.71 9.70 4.42
CA LEU A 96 -14.70 10.75 4.53
C LEU A 96 -13.36 10.18 4.05
N LEU A 97 -12.91 10.61 2.88
CA LEU A 97 -11.55 10.35 2.39
C LEU A 97 -10.60 11.43 2.93
N SER A 98 -9.41 11.05 3.38
CA SER A 98 -8.39 11.95 3.96
C SER A 98 -6.98 11.56 3.53
N TRP A 99 -6.10 12.52 3.27
CA TRP A 99 -4.72 12.29 2.84
C TRP A 99 -3.75 13.32 3.37
N THR A 100 -2.47 12.93 3.44
CA THR A 100 -1.36 13.80 3.84
C THR A 100 -0.18 13.64 2.91
N TYR A 101 0.66 14.67 2.82
CA TYR A 101 1.93 14.63 2.11
C TYR A 101 3.09 14.49 3.09
N ASN A 102 4.23 13.99 2.62
CA ASN A 102 5.45 13.93 3.43
C ASN A 102 6.03 15.32 3.73
N ARG A 103 5.63 16.35 2.97
CA ARG A 103 5.93 17.76 3.19
C ARG A 103 4.64 18.58 3.10
N ASN A 104 4.05 18.93 4.24
CA ASN A 104 2.80 19.71 4.27
C ASN A 104 3.01 21.24 4.25
N ALA A 105 4.23 21.73 3.98
CA ALA A 105 4.53 23.15 3.86
C ALA A 105 4.10 23.77 2.52
N ASN A 106 3.91 22.91 1.50
CA ASN A 106 3.59 23.28 0.14
C ASN A 106 2.35 22.49 -0.34
N ASP A 107 1.67 23.01 -1.35
CA ASP A 107 0.61 22.29 -2.05
C ASP A 107 1.16 21.55 -3.27
N PRO A 108 0.58 20.40 -3.68
CA PRO A 108 0.92 19.74 -4.94
C PRO A 108 0.60 20.62 -6.15
N PHE A 109 1.19 20.28 -7.30
CA PHE A 109 0.83 20.87 -8.60
C PHE A 109 -0.57 20.42 -9.06
N SER A 110 -0.93 19.16 -8.80
CA SER A 110 -2.27 18.63 -9.06
C SER A 110 -2.59 17.45 -8.13
N GLN A 111 -3.87 17.21 -7.90
CA GLN A 111 -4.37 16.01 -7.24
C GLN A 111 -5.78 15.64 -7.73
N GLN A 112 -6.06 14.34 -7.81
CA GLN A 112 -7.35 13.79 -8.25
C GLN A 112 -7.64 12.47 -7.52
N ILE A 113 -8.92 12.13 -7.38
CA ILE A 113 -9.38 10.81 -6.92
C ILE A 113 -10.22 10.16 -8.03
N ASP A 114 -10.12 8.84 -8.15
CA ASP A 114 -10.94 8.03 -9.06
C ASP A 114 -12.41 7.87 -8.56
N GLN A 115 -13.09 6.79 -8.95
CA GLN A 115 -14.49 6.47 -8.57
C GLN A 115 -15.48 7.64 -8.74
N GLY A 116 -15.28 8.47 -9.78
CA GLY A 116 -16.16 9.61 -10.08
C GLY A 116 -15.94 10.87 -9.25
N VAL A 117 -14.94 10.91 -8.36
CA VAL A 117 -14.61 12.12 -7.57
C VAL A 117 -13.93 13.18 -8.44
N GLY A 118 -12.90 12.80 -9.21
CA GLY A 118 -12.23 13.66 -10.17
C GLY A 118 -11.17 14.59 -9.57
N VAL A 119 -10.90 15.70 -10.26
CA VAL A 119 -9.85 16.68 -9.92
C VAL A 119 -10.23 17.49 -8.68
N LEU A 120 -9.27 17.66 -7.77
CA LEU A 120 -9.45 18.35 -6.49
C LEU A 120 -8.67 19.66 -6.45
N ALA A 121 -9.11 20.61 -5.62
CA ALA A 121 -8.33 21.82 -5.33
C ALA A 121 -7.03 21.45 -4.60
N ASN A 122 -5.88 22.02 -5.01
CA ASN A 122 -4.56 21.57 -4.53
C ASN A 122 -4.35 21.71 -3.01
N ASN A 123 -5.05 22.63 -2.34
CA ASN A 123 -5.00 22.81 -0.88
C ASN A 123 -5.93 21.86 -0.09
N LEU A 124 -6.74 21.06 -0.77
CA LEU A 124 -7.64 20.10 -0.12
C LEU A 124 -6.85 18.90 0.44
N ARG A 125 -7.25 18.40 1.62
CA ARG A 125 -6.65 17.22 2.29
C ARG A 125 -7.68 16.19 2.76
N GLN A 126 -8.97 16.49 2.57
CA GLN A 126 -10.08 15.59 2.87
C GLN A 126 -11.28 15.91 1.97
N ILE A 127 -12.10 14.92 1.67
CA ILE A 127 -13.39 15.11 1.00
C ILE A 127 -14.45 14.18 1.60
N GLN A 128 -15.61 14.74 1.91
CA GLN A 128 -16.78 14.00 2.34
C GLN A 128 -17.60 13.59 1.12
N LEU A 129 -17.76 12.28 0.92
CA LEU A 129 -18.66 11.68 -0.05
C LEU A 129 -19.93 11.22 0.68
N ASN A 130 -21.11 11.41 0.10
CA ASN A 130 -22.39 11.11 0.75
C ASN A 130 -23.38 10.47 -0.24
N ASN A 131 -24.35 9.71 0.28
CA ASN A 131 -25.37 8.98 -0.49
C ASN A 131 -24.77 8.01 -1.53
N LEU A 132 -23.68 7.32 -1.17
CA LEU A 132 -22.97 6.41 -2.06
C LEU A 132 -23.68 5.05 -2.24
N GLY A 133 -24.46 4.57 -1.27
CA GLY A 133 -25.15 3.29 -1.32
C GLY A 133 -24.24 2.08 -1.57
N ILE A 134 -23.01 2.09 -1.06
CA ILE A 134 -22.02 1.04 -1.34
C ILE A 134 -22.38 -0.23 -0.56
N ILE A 135 -22.37 -1.36 -1.26
CA ILE A 135 -22.68 -2.72 -0.75
C ILE A 135 -21.62 -3.77 -1.09
N VAL A 136 -20.49 -3.35 -1.67
CA VAL A 136 -19.38 -4.22 -2.12
C VAL A 136 -18.04 -3.51 -1.94
N ASN A 137 -16.95 -4.29 -1.87
CA ASN A 137 -15.58 -3.78 -1.75
C ASN A 137 -15.33 -2.65 -2.77
N THR A 138 -15.02 -1.46 -2.26
CA THR A 138 -14.80 -0.28 -3.07
C THR A 138 -13.45 0.33 -2.70
N THR A 139 -12.60 0.53 -3.71
CA THR A 139 -11.27 1.09 -3.57
C THR A 139 -11.21 2.42 -4.30
N TRP A 140 -10.71 3.43 -3.60
CA TRP A 140 -10.33 4.71 -4.17
C TRP A 140 -8.81 4.76 -4.33
N THR A 141 -8.40 5.48 -5.36
CA THR A 141 -7.02 5.82 -5.69
C THR A 141 -6.90 7.34 -5.70
N ILE A 142 -5.95 7.90 -4.95
CA ILE A 142 -5.55 9.30 -5.09
C ILE A 142 -4.24 9.36 -5.86
N ASP A 143 -4.25 10.09 -6.96
CA ASP A 143 -3.06 10.49 -7.72
C ASP A 143 -2.73 11.94 -7.39
N ALA A 144 -1.46 12.24 -7.14
CA ALA A 144 -1.00 13.61 -6.93
C ALA A 144 0.39 13.83 -7.53
N VAL A 145 0.61 15.03 -8.08
CA VAL A 145 1.90 15.46 -8.60
C VAL A 145 2.48 16.52 -7.67
N GLY A 146 3.60 16.18 -7.01
CA GLY A 146 4.32 17.07 -6.10
C GLY A 146 4.94 18.29 -6.81
N ASP A 147 5.22 19.34 -6.05
CA ASP A 147 5.65 20.65 -6.56
C ASP A 147 7.14 20.78 -6.90
N ASP A 148 7.99 19.83 -6.52
CA ASP A 148 9.40 19.86 -6.93
C ASP A 148 9.54 19.50 -8.42
N GLU A 149 10.21 20.33 -9.20
CA GLU A 149 10.79 19.88 -10.46
C GLU A 149 12.08 19.09 -10.18
N SER A 150 12.20 17.88 -10.72
CA SER A 150 13.42 17.06 -10.60
C SER A 150 14.04 16.80 -11.97
N TYR A 151 15.35 16.52 -12.01
CA TYR A 151 16.06 16.28 -13.27
C TYR A 151 15.56 14.97 -13.92
N GLY A 152 14.72 15.10 -14.93
CA GLY A 152 14.00 14.00 -15.59
C GLY A 152 12.48 14.05 -15.41
N ALA A 153 11.96 14.80 -14.44
CA ALA A 153 10.54 15.07 -14.24
C ALA A 153 10.26 16.59 -14.10
N PRO A 154 10.32 17.35 -15.21
CA PRO A 154 10.07 18.80 -15.23
C PRO A 154 8.58 19.17 -15.07
N ALA A 155 7.69 18.18 -14.90
CA ALA A 155 6.26 18.37 -14.71
C ALA A 155 5.82 18.14 -13.25
N GLY A 156 6.77 18.08 -12.32
CA GLY A 156 6.55 17.64 -10.94
C GLY A 156 6.70 16.12 -10.77
N ASN A 157 6.59 15.63 -9.53
CA ASN A 157 6.81 14.21 -9.21
C ASN A 157 5.50 13.48 -8.91
N PRO A 158 5.11 12.47 -9.71
CA PRO A 158 3.88 11.73 -9.47
C PRO A 158 4.01 10.82 -8.25
N SER A 159 2.92 10.73 -7.48
CA SER A 159 2.76 9.81 -6.36
C SER A 159 1.32 9.30 -6.32
N GLN A 160 1.13 8.09 -5.80
CA GLN A 160 -0.18 7.43 -5.74
C GLN A 160 -0.34 6.73 -4.39
N ARG A 161 -1.58 6.71 -3.87
CA ARG A 161 -2.02 5.90 -2.73
C ARG A 161 -3.42 5.36 -2.97
N ILE A 162 -3.75 4.24 -2.34
CA ILE A 162 -5.09 3.64 -2.36
C ILE A 162 -5.68 3.57 -0.94
N THR A 163 -7.00 3.57 -0.85
CA THR A 163 -7.74 3.23 0.37
C THR A 163 -9.02 2.49 -0.01
N SER A 164 -9.46 1.55 0.83
CA SER A 164 -10.59 0.68 0.52
C SER A 164 -11.60 0.65 1.65
N VAL A 165 -12.88 0.55 1.30
CA VAL A 165 -13.92 0.02 2.17
C VAL A 165 -14.11 -1.45 1.82
N LEU A 166 -13.96 -2.32 2.82
CA LEU A 166 -14.07 -3.77 2.68
C LEU A 166 -15.36 -4.27 3.34
N PHE A 167 -16.05 -5.17 2.65
CA PHE A 167 -17.22 -5.90 3.11
C PHE A 167 -16.78 -7.34 3.31
N LEU A 168 -16.60 -7.72 4.58
CA LEU A 168 -16.14 -9.05 4.97
C LEU A 168 -17.26 -9.82 5.69
N PRO A 169 -17.32 -11.16 5.57
CA PRO A 169 -18.21 -11.95 6.41
C PRO A 169 -17.84 -11.84 7.88
N GLY A 170 -18.82 -12.12 8.75
CA GLY A 170 -18.53 -12.47 10.13
C GLY A 170 -17.84 -13.83 10.26
N VAL A 171 -16.99 -13.96 11.26
CA VAL A 171 -16.59 -15.23 11.87
C VAL A 171 -17.00 -15.14 13.34
N TYR A 172 -17.73 -16.14 13.81
CA TYR A 172 -18.31 -16.18 15.15
C TYR A 172 -17.62 -17.25 15.97
N HIS A 173 -17.33 -16.96 17.23
CA HIS A 173 -16.73 -17.93 18.14
C HIS A 173 -17.23 -17.71 19.57
N GLY A 174 -17.22 -18.76 20.36
CA GLY A 174 -17.53 -18.66 21.80
C GLY A 174 -17.55 -20.01 22.50
N VAL A 175 -17.99 -19.98 23.75
CA VAL A 175 -18.17 -21.16 24.60
C VAL A 175 -19.62 -21.26 25.05
N SER A 176 -20.16 -22.46 25.19
CA SER A 176 -21.52 -22.67 25.73
C SER A 176 -21.67 -24.03 26.42
N GLN A 177 -22.55 -24.10 27.41
CA GLN A 177 -22.98 -25.37 28.03
C GLN A 177 -24.04 -26.12 27.20
N ALA A 178 -24.64 -25.44 26.21
CA ALA A 178 -25.50 -26.07 25.21
C ALA A 178 -24.65 -27.00 24.31
N ASN A 179 -25.21 -28.13 23.89
CA ASN A 179 -24.55 -29.12 23.02
C ASN A 179 -25.15 -29.14 21.60
N ASP A 180 -26.11 -28.26 21.36
CA ASP A 180 -27.10 -28.29 20.28
C ASP A 180 -27.15 -26.99 19.48
N ILE A 181 -26.12 -26.13 19.61
CA ILE A 181 -25.90 -25.00 18.69
C ILE A 181 -25.35 -25.57 17.37
N ASP A 182 -26.24 -26.06 16.50
CA ASP A 182 -25.89 -26.63 15.18
C ASP A 182 -26.54 -25.88 14.00
N THR A 183 -27.41 -24.90 14.26
CA THR A 183 -28.00 -24.02 13.25
C THR A 183 -27.39 -22.61 13.23
N GLY A 184 -27.50 -21.93 12.08
CA GLY A 184 -27.08 -20.54 11.93
C GLY A 184 -27.88 -19.55 12.80
N VAL A 185 -29.12 -19.89 13.16
CA VAL A 185 -29.95 -19.09 14.07
C VAL A 185 -29.42 -19.14 15.51
N GLU A 186 -29.00 -20.31 15.97
CA GLU A 186 -28.44 -20.48 17.32
C GLU A 186 -27.04 -19.87 17.42
N VAL A 187 -26.22 -19.95 16.36
CA VAL A 187 -24.94 -19.24 16.29
C VAL A 187 -25.15 -17.73 16.47
N MET A 188 -26.09 -17.12 15.76
CA MET A 188 -26.39 -15.69 15.94
C MET A 188 -26.89 -15.37 17.35
N ALA A 189 -27.77 -16.21 17.90
CA ALA A 189 -28.34 -16.00 19.23
C ALA A 189 -27.31 -16.09 20.38
N ASN A 190 -26.26 -16.91 20.22
CA ASN A 190 -25.23 -17.12 21.25
C ASN A 190 -23.97 -16.28 21.01
N PHE A 191 -23.55 -16.10 19.76
CA PHE A 191 -22.23 -15.58 19.37
C PHE A 191 -22.27 -14.36 18.44
N GLY A 192 -23.45 -13.85 18.06
CA GLY A 192 -23.58 -12.61 17.30
C GLY A 192 -22.75 -11.43 17.85
N PRO A 193 -22.67 -11.21 19.18
CA PRO A 193 -21.83 -10.16 19.77
C PRO A 193 -20.31 -10.38 19.69
N SER A 194 -19.82 -11.61 19.44
CA SER A 194 -18.39 -11.96 19.34
C SER A 194 -17.91 -12.10 17.88
N ILE A 195 -18.55 -11.35 16.97
CA ILE A 195 -18.19 -11.30 15.56
C ILE A 195 -16.79 -10.68 15.32
N GLU A 196 -15.98 -11.40 14.56
CA GLU A 196 -14.77 -10.88 13.92
C GLU A 196 -14.98 -10.79 12.40
N LEU A 197 -14.37 -9.81 11.73
CA LEU A 197 -14.50 -9.61 10.29
C LEU A 197 -13.20 -10.00 9.58
N ASP A 198 -13.18 -11.15 8.90
CA ASP A 198 -12.01 -11.66 8.18
C ASP A 198 -12.36 -12.06 6.73
N ALA A 199 -11.35 -12.40 5.94
CA ALA A 199 -11.47 -12.91 4.58
C ALA A 199 -11.04 -14.39 4.47
N ASN A 200 -10.60 -15.03 5.56
CA ASN A 200 -9.88 -16.30 5.53
C ASN A 200 -10.44 -17.32 6.54
N ARG A 201 -10.07 -18.60 6.37
CA ARG A 201 -10.35 -19.67 7.35
C ARG A 201 -9.38 -19.66 8.52
N GLN A 202 -8.14 -19.22 8.32
CA GLN A 202 -7.06 -19.45 9.28
C GLN A 202 -7.17 -18.50 10.48
N HIS A 203 -7.50 -19.05 11.65
CA HIS A 203 -7.66 -18.32 12.90
C HIS A 203 -7.10 -19.10 14.09
N VAL A 204 -6.74 -18.37 15.15
CA VAL A 204 -6.40 -18.91 16.46
C VAL A 204 -7.29 -18.22 17.48
N TYR A 205 -8.18 -18.98 18.11
CA TYR A 205 -9.11 -18.47 19.12
C TYR A 205 -8.67 -18.93 20.52
N ASN A 206 -8.50 -17.98 21.42
CA ASN A 206 -8.20 -18.24 22.83
C ASN A 206 -9.52 -18.32 23.61
N PHE A 207 -9.90 -19.54 24.00
CA PHE A 207 -11.13 -19.78 24.74
C PHE A 207 -10.90 -19.85 26.25
N ASP A 208 -11.83 -19.27 27.02
CA ASP A 208 -11.98 -19.55 28.45
C ASP A 208 -13.22 -20.46 28.66
N ALA A 209 -12.99 -21.77 28.75
CA ALA A 209 -14.05 -22.74 29.01
C ALA A 209 -14.36 -22.91 30.50
N SER A 210 -13.67 -22.19 31.40
CA SER A 210 -13.93 -22.24 32.85
C SER A 210 -15.10 -21.35 33.28
N VAL A 211 -15.53 -20.42 32.43
CA VAL A 211 -16.65 -19.51 32.66
C VAL A 211 -17.96 -20.26 32.93
N GLY A 212 -18.90 -19.63 33.65
CA GLY A 212 -20.21 -20.22 33.93
C GLY A 212 -20.20 -21.46 34.85
N GLY A 213 -19.05 -21.84 35.42
CA GLY A 213 -18.88 -23.05 36.21
C GLY A 213 -18.29 -24.24 35.43
N GLY A 214 -17.73 -23.99 34.24
CA GLY A 214 -17.09 -25.00 33.42
C GLY A 214 -18.05 -25.85 32.61
N ASN A 215 -17.53 -26.96 32.09
CA ASN A 215 -18.18 -27.92 31.20
C ASN A 215 -18.80 -27.27 29.96
N ASN A 216 -18.04 -26.40 29.29
CA ASN A 216 -18.47 -25.74 28.08
C ASN A 216 -17.93 -26.45 26.83
N TYR A 217 -18.74 -26.55 25.79
CA TYR A 217 -18.27 -26.83 24.44
C TYR A 217 -17.65 -25.56 23.84
N LEU A 218 -16.62 -25.73 23.02
CA LEU A 218 -16.05 -24.63 22.23
C LEU A 218 -16.72 -24.61 20.86
N TYR A 219 -16.96 -23.41 20.33
CA TYR A 219 -17.63 -23.19 19.06
C TYR A 219 -16.87 -22.21 18.18
N ILE A 220 -16.75 -22.54 16.89
CA ILE A 220 -16.27 -21.64 15.84
C ILE A 220 -17.18 -21.80 14.63
N ALA A 221 -17.79 -20.72 14.14
CA ALA A 221 -18.59 -20.71 12.92
C ALA A 221 -18.03 -19.72 11.91
N TYR A 222 -17.62 -20.20 10.74
CA TYR A 222 -17.05 -19.38 9.66
C TYR A 222 -17.72 -19.70 8.31
N PRO A 223 -17.62 -18.80 7.31
CA PRO A 223 -18.25 -18.97 6.00
C PRO A 223 -17.86 -20.28 5.29
N GLN A 224 -18.84 -21.05 4.81
CA GLN A 224 -18.57 -22.28 4.03
C GLN A 224 -17.75 -21.99 2.76
N ALA A 225 -17.82 -20.76 2.23
CA ALA A 225 -17.02 -20.30 1.10
C ALA A 225 -15.50 -20.38 1.33
N TYR A 226 -15.04 -20.41 2.59
CA TYR A 226 -13.62 -20.60 2.92
C TYR A 226 -13.17 -22.06 2.84
N GLY A 227 -14.09 -23.01 2.62
CA GLY A 227 -13.81 -24.44 2.53
C GLY A 227 -13.71 -25.13 3.89
N ASN A 228 -13.72 -26.47 3.87
CA ASN A 228 -13.63 -27.31 5.07
C ASN A 228 -12.31 -27.12 5.84
N PRO A 229 -12.26 -27.40 7.16
CA PRO A 229 -11.01 -27.34 7.91
C PRO A 229 -10.07 -28.43 7.38
N VAL A 230 -8.80 -28.08 7.15
CA VAL A 230 -7.79 -29.00 6.59
C VAL A 230 -6.91 -29.57 7.69
N ASN A 231 -6.56 -28.75 8.68
CA ASN A 231 -6.07 -29.19 9.97
C ASN A 231 -6.73 -28.35 11.06
N THR A 232 -6.83 -28.87 12.28
CA THR A 232 -7.13 -28.05 13.46
C THR A 232 -6.24 -28.50 14.60
N GLN A 233 -5.81 -27.58 15.46
CA GLN A 233 -4.91 -27.88 16.55
C GLN A 233 -5.44 -27.27 17.85
N ILE A 234 -5.15 -27.91 18.99
CA ILE A 234 -5.32 -27.29 20.30
C ILE A 234 -3.96 -27.21 20.97
N GLY A 235 -3.52 -25.98 21.28
CA GLY A 235 -2.18 -25.71 21.84
C GLY A 235 -1.03 -26.26 20.98
N GLY A 236 -1.12 -26.16 19.65
CA GLY A 236 -0.12 -26.67 18.70
C GLY A 236 -0.11 -28.19 18.47
N PHE A 237 -1.08 -28.96 19.01
CA PHE A 237 -1.21 -30.40 18.76
C PHE A 237 -2.43 -30.70 17.89
N ASP A 238 -2.26 -31.60 16.91
CA ASP A 238 -3.35 -32.02 15.99
C ASP A 238 -4.58 -32.51 16.76
N PHE A 239 -5.71 -31.84 16.51
CA PHE A 239 -6.97 -32.05 17.20
C PHE A 239 -8.03 -32.57 16.23
N ASN A 240 -8.69 -33.66 16.62
CA ASN A 240 -9.77 -34.30 15.86
C ASN A 240 -11.03 -34.51 16.72
N GLY A 241 -11.07 -33.91 17.92
CA GLY A 241 -12.17 -34.06 18.89
C GLY A 241 -13.31 -33.08 18.64
N TYR A 242 -13.69 -32.87 17.38
CA TYR A 242 -14.75 -31.93 16.98
C TYR A 242 -15.65 -32.54 15.91
N GLU A 243 -16.87 -32.00 15.80
CA GLU A 243 -17.79 -32.28 14.71
C GLU A 243 -18.11 -31.00 13.92
N THR A 244 -18.68 -31.18 12.73
CA THR A 244 -18.97 -30.09 11.79
C THR A 244 -20.40 -30.14 11.30
N PHE A 245 -21.05 -28.97 11.30
CA PHE A 245 -22.37 -28.75 10.74
C PHE A 245 -22.29 -27.71 9.62
N VAL A 246 -23.24 -27.75 8.69
CA VAL A 246 -23.38 -26.74 7.64
C VAL A 246 -24.82 -26.28 7.60
N ASP A 247 -25.04 -24.99 7.89
CA ASP A 247 -26.37 -24.38 7.87
C ASP A 247 -26.31 -22.94 7.35
N ASN A 248 -27.46 -22.42 6.91
CA ASN A 248 -27.60 -21.05 6.42
C ASN A 248 -27.81 -20.07 7.58
N LEU A 249 -26.81 -19.24 7.85
CA LEU A 249 -26.87 -18.14 8.80
C LEU A 249 -27.37 -16.87 8.11
N ILE A 250 -28.18 -16.09 8.82
CA ILE A 250 -28.60 -14.75 8.42
C ILE A 250 -28.10 -13.78 9.50
N ASN A 251 -27.27 -12.81 9.12
CA ASN A 251 -26.73 -11.83 10.05
C ASN A 251 -27.73 -10.71 10.39
N ASP A 252 -27.36 -9.84 11.33
CA ASP A 252 -28.16 -8.67 11.74
C ASP A 252 -28.40 -7.64 10.62
N ARG A 253 -27.72 -7.78 9.48
CA ARG A 253 -27.91 -6.98 8.25
C ARG A 253 -28.84 -7.65 7.23
N GLY A 254 -29.36 -8.85 7.53
CA GLY A 254 -30.23 -9.62 6.64
C GLY A 254 -29.50 -10.31 5.50
N PHE A 255 -28.16 -10.36 5.51
CA PHE A 255 -27.39 -11.12 4.54
C PHE A 255 -27.33 -12.59 4.93
N ALA A 256 -27.68 -13.45 3.98
CA ALA A 256 -27.76 -14.91 4.16
C ALA A 256 -26.60 -15.61 3.44
N GLN A 257 -25.89 -16.49 4.15
CA GLN A 257 -24.92 -17.41 3.55
C GLN A 257 -24.75 -18.67 4.40
N ASN A 258 -24.23 -19.73 3.80
CA ASN A 258 -23.88 -20.95 4.54
C ASN A 258 -22.61 -20.75 5.38
N TYR A 259 -22.63 -21.27 6.60
CA TYR A 259 -21.49 -21.36 7.50
C TYR A 259 -21.14 -22.82 7.76
N ILE A 260 -19.87 -23.09 8.03
CA ILE A 260 -19.41 -24.31 8.70
C ILE A 260 -19.34 -23.98 10.19
N ILE A 261 -20.02 -24.78 11.00
CA ILE A 261 -20.03 -24.66 12.47
C ILE A 261 -19.21 -25.82 13.01
N LEU A 262 -18.11 -25.51 13.70
CA LEU A 262 -17.28 -26.46 14.44
C LEU A 262 -17.70 -26.46 15.91
N LYS A 263 -17.79 -27.65 16.51
CA LYS A 263 -18.03 -27.82 17.94
C LYS A 263 -17.15 -28.94 18.50
N THR A 264 -16.58 -28.79 19.69
CA THR A 264 -15.90 -29.91 20.38
C THR A 264 -16.86 -31.05 20.70
N LEU A 265 -16.39 -32.30 20.63
CA LEU A 265 -17.18 -33.49 21.01
C LEU A 265 -17.33 -33.62 22.53
N ASP A 266 -16.27 -33.26 23.25
CA ASP A 266 -16.20 -33.28 24.71
C ASP A 266 -16.23 -31.87 25.29
N VAL A 267 -16.80 -31.75 26.49
CA VAL A 267 -16.81 -30.51 27.27
C VAL A 267 -15.40 -30.16 27.76
N GLN A 268 -15.08 -28.87 27.69
CA GLN A 268 -13.83 -28.29 28.18
C GLN A 268 -14.07 -27.57 29.51
N ASN A 269 -13.02 -27.44 30.32
CA ASN A 269 -13.07 -26.85 31.66
C ASN A 269 -11.93 -25.85 31.93
N ASP A 270 -10.88 -25.85 31.11
CA ASP A 270 -9.70 -25.02 31.29
C ASP A 270 -9.91 -23.61 30.72
N ASN A 271 -9.06 -22.67 31.15
CA ASN A 271 -8.93 -21.36 30.53
C ASN A 271 -7.71 -21.33 29.59
N ASN A 272 -7.66 -20.33 28.70
CA ASN A 272 -6.58 -20.17 27.73
C ASN A 272 -6.40 -21.42 26.83
N ILE A 273 -7.51 -21.92 26.28
CA ILE A 273 -7.49 -23.01 25.30
C ILE A 273 -7.37 -22.38 23.91
N ASP A 274 -6.17 -22.43 23.34
CA ASP A 274 -5.92 -21.96 21.97
C ASP A 274 -6.39 -23.03 20.98
N TRP A 275 -7.51 -22.80 20.28
CA TRP A 275 -7.96 -23.62 19.16
C TRP A 275 -7.61 -22.94 17.84
N GLU A 276 -6.73 -23.60 17.09
CA GLU A 276 -6.21 -23.17 15.80
C GLU A 276 -6.96 -23.91 14.68
N ILE A 277 -7.42 -23.18 13.66
CA ILE A 277 -8.05 -23.74 12.46
C ILE A 277 -7.26 -23.35 11.21
N PHE A 278 -7.08 -24.29 10.29
CA PHE A 278 -6.24 -24.13 9.08
C PHE A 278 -6.97 -24.41 7.77
#